data_AF-A0A354END8-F1
#
_entry.id   AF-A0A354END8-F1
#
_cell.length_a   1.000
_cell.length_b   1.000
_cell.length_c   1.000
_cell.angle_alpha   90.00
_cell.angle_beta   90.00
_cell.angle_gamma   90.00
#
_symmetry.space_group_name_H-M   'P 1'
#
loop_
_entity.id
_entity.type
_entity.pdbx_description
1 polymer ?
#
loop_
_entity_poly.entity_id
_entity_poly.type
_entity_poly.pdbx_seq_one_letter_code
_entity_poly.pdbx_strand_id
1 'polypeptide(L)'
;MPQEVLRQSNFNGGALSPKAIGRRDLKAYASSVALCVNMMTTAEGPLRRRGGFRHIDLIRNRLEAVPITAAMLTAPNGGTVADVLGGAGLETTTPVGTTDGYVVLEIDFGAPTEVAMFDLVDFVVTTGSGGGGGGELPPLPDPVPPQYPWKPIERYEEVVP
;
A
#
# COMPACT_ATOMS: atom_id res chain seq x y z
N MET A 1 -32.09 -34.18 -54.18
CA MET A 1 -32.94 -33.90 -53.00
C MET A 1 -32.46 -32.59 -52.38
N PRO A 2 -33.34 -31.64 -52.00
CA PRO A 2 -32.89 -30.47 -51.26
C PRO A 2 -32.39 -30.94 -49.89
N GLN A 3 -31.12 -30.66 -49.61
CA GLN A 3 -30.48 -31.02 -48.35
C GLN A 3 -31.02 -30.09 -47.26
N GLU A 4 -31.71 -30.65 -46.27
CA GLU A 4 -32.16 -29.88 -45.12
C GLU A 4 -30.95 -29.46 -44.29
N VAL A 5 -30.62 -28.17 -44.34
CA VAL A 5 -29.56 -27.59 -43.51
C VAL A 5 -30.19 -27.18 -42.18
N LEU A 6 -30.02 -28.00 -41.15
CA LEU A 6 -30.41 -27.69 -39.77
C LEU A 6 -29.68 -26.43 -39.29
N ARG A 7 -30.35 -25.28 -39.37
CA ARG A 7 -29.86 -23.97 -38.94
C ARG A 7 -30.44 -23.64 -37.57
N GLN A 8 -29.57 -23.46 -36.58
CA GLN A 8 -29.96 -23.04 -35.25
C GLN A 8 -30.11 -21.52 -35.20
N SER A 9 -31.22 -21.04 -34.64
CA SER A 9 -31.58 -19.61 -34.57
C SER A 9 -31.82 -19.10 -33.15
N ASN A 10 -31.58 -19.93 -32.11
CA ASN A 10 -31.79 -19.56 -30.71
C ASN A 10 -30.51 -19.73 -29.86
N PHE A 11 -30.41 -18.93 -28.80
CA PHE A 11 -29.29 -18.93 -27.84
C PHE A 11 -29.58 -19.79 -26.59
N ASN A 12 -30.64 -20.61 -26.60
CA ASN A 12 -31.14 -21.30 -25.40
C ASN A 12 -30.47 -22.67 -25.15
N GLY A 13 -29.34 -22.98 -25.79
CA GLY A 13 -28.85 -24.37 -25.90
C GLY A 13 -27.52 -24.73 -25.24
N GLY A 14 -26.61 -23.77 -25.01
CA GLY A 14 -25.33 -24.04 -24.33
C GLY A 14 -24.48 -25.22 -24.87
N ALA A 15 -24.57 -25.55 -26.16
CA ALA A 15 -23.74 -26.55 -26.82
C ALA A 15 -22.87 -25.96 -27.95
N LEU A 16 -21.53 -25.99 -27.76
CA LEU A 16 -20.50 -25.68 -28.76
C LEU A 16 -20.59 -26.63 -29.95
N SER A 17 -21.47 -26.30 -30.88
CA SER A 17 -21.61 -26.99 -32.15
C SER A 17 -20.71 -26.32 -33.20
N PRO A 18 -20.03 -27.10 -34.07
CA PRO A 18 -19.38 -26.56 -35.28
C PRO A 18 -20.31 -25.72 -36.17
N LYS A 19 -21.64 -25.83 -35.98
CA LYS A 19 -22.67 -25.02 -36.64
C LYS A 19 -22.73 -23.56 -36.14
N ALA A 20 -22.03 -23.21 -35.07
CA ALA A 20 -21.94 -21.84 -34.54
C ALA A 20 -21.32 -20.87 -35.57
N ILE A 21 -20.37 -21.33 -36.39
CA ILE A 21 -19.70 -20.51 -37.43
C ILE A 21 -20.68 -20.06 -38.52
N GLY A 22 -21.77 -20.81 -38.76
CA GLY A 22 -22.78 -20.53 -39.79
C GLY A 22 -23.97 -19.69 -39.32
N ARG A 23 -23.92 -19.11 -38.12
CA ARG A 23 -25.03 -18.39 -37.49
C ARG A 23 -25.25 -17.01 -38.12
N ARG A 24 -26.45 -16.81 -38.68
CA ARG A 24 -26.86 -15.52 -39.30
C ARG A 24 -27.01 -14.38 -38.29
N ASP A 25 -27.30 -14.71 -37.05
CA ASP A 25 -27.53 -13.78 -35.94
C ASP A 25 -26.25 -13.31 -35.24
N LEU A 26 -25.08 -13.90 -35.55
CA LEU A 26 -23.79 -13.48 -34.97
C LEU A 26 -23.46 -12.02 -35.26
N LYS A 27 -23.75 -11.53 -36.48
CA LYS A 27 -23.49 -10.14 -36.84
C LYS A 27 -24.36 -9.17 -36.03
N ALA A 28 -25.64 -9.52 -35.84
CA ALA A 28 -26.56 -8.74 -35.01
C ALA A 28 -26.11 -8.78 -33.53
N TYR A 29 -25.80 -9.96 -33.01
CA TYR A 29 -25.29 -10.15 -31.65
C TYR A 29 -24.03 -9.34 -31.40
N ALA A 30 -23.02 -9.42 -32.28
CA ALA A 30 -21.79 -8.64 -32.19
C ALA A 30 -22.06 -7.12 -32.17
N SER A 31 -22.98 -6.63 -33.00
CA SER A 31 -23.38 -5.21 -33.00
C SER A 31 -24.11 -4.80 -31.72
N SER A 32 -24.90 -5.69 -31.11
CA SER A 32 -25.59 -5.43 -29.85
C SER A 32 -24.63 -5.42 -28.66
N VAL A 33 -23.64 -6.31 -28.65
CA VAL A 33 -22.62 -6.39 -27.59
C VAL A 33 -21.76 -5.12 -27.57
N ALA A 34 -21.49 -4.53 -28.73
CA ALA A 34 -20.71 -3.28 -28.82
C ALA A 34 -21.34 -2.10 -28.06
N LEU A 35 -22.66 -2.13 -27.83
CA LEU A 35 -23.39 -1.09 -27.09
C LEU A 35 -23.61 -1.45 -25.60
N CYS A 36 -23.23 -2.66 -25.19
CA CYS A 36 -23.49 -3.15 -23.84
C CYS A 36 -22.46 -2.62 -22.84
N VAL A 37 -22.94 -2.00 -21.75
CA VAL A 37 -22.10 -1.58 -20.62
C VAL A 37 -22.49 -2.38 -19.38
N ASN A 38 -21.50 -2.83 -18.61
CA ASN A 38 -21.71 -3.63 -17.39
C ASN A 38 -22.55 -4.90 -17.63
N MET A 39 -22.36 -5.54 -18.79
CA MET A 39 -22.94 -6.84 -19.12
C MET A 39 -21.84 -7.91 -19.09
N MET A 40 -22.24 -9.16 -18.85
CA MET A 40 -21.40 -10.33 -18.98
C MET A 40 -21.96 -11.23 -20.08
N THR A 41 -21.15 -11.50 -21.10
CA THR A 41 -21.44 -12.52 -22.10
C THR A 41 -21.15 -13.89 -21.51
N THR A 42 -22.03 -14.84 -21.78
CA THR A 42 -21.73 -16.27 -21.60
C THR A 42 -21.33 -16.83 -22.96
N ALA A 43 -20.60 -17.96 -23.00
CA ALA A 43 -20.07 -18.49 -24.25
C ALA A 43 -21.14 -18.67 -25.35
N GLU A 44 -22.37 -19.05 -24.96
CA GLU A 44 -23.47 -19.29 -25.91
C GLU A 44 -24.87 -18.87 -25.42
N GLY A 45 -24.95 -18.30 -24.22
CA GLY A 45 -26.20 -17.91 -23.61
C GLY A 45 -26.54 -16.44 -23.83
N PRO A 46 -27.66 -15.98 -23.26
CA PRO A 46 -28.04 -14.59 -23.32
C PRO A 46 -26.98 -13.71 -22.63
N LEU A 47 -26.92 -12.45 -23.08
CA LEU A 47 -26.26 -11.38 -22.33
C LEU A 47 -26.98 -11.23 -20.99
N ARG A 48 -26.23 -11.25 -19.89
CA ARG A 48 -26.77 -10.97 -18.55
C ARG A 48 -26.14 -9.72 -17.98
N ARG A 49 -26.89 -9.01 -17.15
CA ARG A 49 -26.34 -7.88 -16.37
C ARG A 49 -25.25 -8.39 -15.43
N ARG A 50 -24.11 -7.71 -15.38
CA ARG A 50 -23.09 -7.97 -14.36
C ARG A 50 -23.74 -7.79 -12.98
N GLY A 51 -23.47 -8.72 -12.06
CA GLY A 51 -23.89 -8.57 -10.67
C GLY A 51 -23.45 -7.21 -10.11
N GLY A 52 -24.20 -6.69 -9.14
CA GLY A 52 -23.78 -5.49 -8.41
C GLY A 52 -22.43 -5.70 -7.74
N PHE A 53 -21.73 -4.60 -7.45
CA PHE A 53 -20.56 -4.67 -6.59
C PHE A 53 -21.01 -4.85 -5.14
N ARG A 54 -20.34 -5.76 -4.43
CA ARG A 54 -20.46 -5.86 -2.97
C ARG A 54 -19.33 -5.05 -2.35
N HIS A 55 -19.68 -4.14 -1.45
CA HIS A 55 -18.69 -3.51 -0.58
C HIS A 55 -18.04 -4.58 0.31
N ILE A 56 -16.72 -4.70 0.26
CA ILE A 56 -15.95 -5.60 1.13
C ILE A 56 -15.40 -4.77 2.29
N ASP A 57 -14.53 -3.79 1.99
CA ASP A 57 -13.94 -2.91 2.97
C ASP A 57 -13.34 -1.64 2.30
N LEU A 58 -12.94 -0.66 3.10
CA LEU A 58 -12.15 0.49 2.69
C LEU A 58 -10.67 0.28 3.06
N ILE A 59 -9.77 0.51 2.12
CA ILE A 59 -8.33 0.51 2.40
C ILE A 59 -8.00 1.80 3.15
N ARG A 60 -7.20 1.72 4.23
CA ARG A 60 -6.70 2.91 4.93
C ARG A 60 -5.92 3.80 3.94
N ASN A 61 -6.05 5.11 4.11
CA ASN A 61 -5.26 6.06 3.34
C ASN A 61 -3.76 5.78 3.52
N ARG A 62 -2.97 6.15 2.50
CA ARG A 62 -1.52 6.07 2.55
C ARG A 62 -1.01 6.80 3.80
N LEU A 63 -0.13 6.14 4.57
CA LEU A 63 0.64 6.81 5.60
C LEU A 63 1.67 7.71 4.93
N GLU A 64 1.58 9.01 5.16
CA GLU A 64 2.52 10.00 4.65
C GLU A 64 3.25 10.64 5.84
N ALA A 65 4.53 10.95 5.65
CA ALA A 65 5.32 11.62 6.67
C ALA A 65 4.76 13.03 6.90
N VAL A 66 4.55 13.39 8.17
CA VAL A 66 4.21 14.76 8.54
C VAL A 66 5.47 15.61 8.34
N PRO A 67 5.45 16.63 7.46
CA PRO A 67 6.64 17.43 7.19
C PRO A 67 7.01 18.23 8.44
N ILE A 68 8.26 18.05 8.89
CA ILE A 68 8.85 18.78 10.01
C ILE A 68 9.97 19.68 9.52
N THR A 69 10.12 20.83 10.17
CA THR A 69 11.19 21.79 9.88
C THR A 69 11.94 22.14 11.16
N ALA A 70 13.17 22.67 11.04
CA ALA A 70 13.99 22.99 12.20
C ALA A 70 13.32 24.01 13.15
N ALA A 71 12.45 24.87 12.61
CA ALA A 71 11.71 25.86 13.39
C ALA A 71 10.60 25.25 14.27
N MET A 72 10.17 24.02 13.99
CA MET A 72 9.16 23.28 14.76
C MET A 72 9.77 22.50 15.92
N LEU A 73 11.09 22.47 16.02
CA LEU A 73 11.82 21.61 16.94
C LEU A 73 12.49 22.45 18.03
N THR A 74 12.38 22.00 19.28
CA THR A 74 13.05 22.62 20.43
C THR A 74 13.84 21.57 21.19
N ALA A 75 15.05 21.90 21.66
CA ALA A 75 15.90 21.04 22.47
C ALA A 75 16.10 21.63 23.88
N PRO A 76 15.22 21.34 24.85
CA PRO A 76 15.20 22.01 26.15
C PRO A 76 16.48 21.83 26.97
N ASN A 77 17.15 20.68 26.81
CA ASN A 77 18.39 20.34 27.52
C ASN A 77 19.66 20.66 26.69
N GLY A 78 19.52 21.46 25.63
CA GLY A 78 20.63 21.91 24.78
C GLY A 78 20.86 21.02 23.55
N GLY A 79 21.83 21.46 22.73
CA GLY A 79 22.16 20.87 21.43
C GLY A 79 21.60 21.65 20.25
N THR A 80 22.08 21.31 19.05
CA THR A 80 21.68 21.98 17.80
C THR A 80 20.57 21.19 17.10
N VAL A 81 19.38 21.77 17.08
CA VAL A 81 18.18 21.15 16.49
C VAL A 81 18.31 20.82 15.00
N ALA A 82 19.09 21.60 14.24
CA ALA A 82 19.30 21.36 12.81
C ALA A 82 20.01 20.01 12.54
N ASP A 83 20.84 19.54 13.47
CA ASP A 83 21.62 18.30 13.34
C ASP A 83 20.72 17.06 13.41
N VAL A 84 19.58 17.16 14.12
CA VAL A 84 18.57 16.11 14.22
C VAL A 84 17.94 15.82 12.85
N LEU A 85 17.58 16.86 12.11
CA LEU A 85 17.02 16.72 10.76
C LEU A 85 18.04 16.23 9.74
N GLY A 86 19.33 16.49 9.99
CA GLY A 86 20.44 15.99 9.17
C GLY A 86 20.87 14.56 9.49
N GLY A 87 20.30 13.93 10.53
CA GLY A 87 20.66 12.58 10.98
C GLY A 87 21.99 12.49 11.75
N ALA A 88 22.56 13.61 12.17
CA ALA A 88 23.82 13.64 12.93
C ALA A 88 23.63 13.41 14.44
N GLY A 89 22.38 13.37 14.91
CA GLY A 89 22.05 13.26 16.33
C GLY A 89 22.07 14.62 17.04
N LEU A 90 21.92 14.60 18.37
CA LEU A 90 21.89 15.77 19.23
C LEU A 90 22.73 15.50 20.48
N GLU A 91 23.61 16.44 20.85
CA GLU A 91 24.33 16.40 22.12
C GLU A 91 23.73 17.41 23.10
N THR A 92 23.26 16.91 24.24
CA THR A 92 22.65 17.75 25.27
C THR A 92 23.71 18.40 26.16
N THR A 93 23.48 19.65 26.55
CA THR A 93 24.38 20.40 27.43
C THR A 93 24.09 20.13 28.91
N THR A 94 22.80 19.98 29.25
CA THR A 94 22.38 19.65 30.61
C THR A 94 22.47 18.14 30.83
N PRO A 95 23.24 17.65 31.82
CA PRO A 95 23.38 16.22 32.07
C PRO A 95 22.03 15.54 32.38
N VAL A 96 21.88 14.30 31.91
CA VAL A 96 20.75 13.43 32.26
C VAL A 96 20.71 13.22 33.78
N GLY A 97 19.55 13.44 34.39
CA GLY A 97 19.35 13.35 35.85
C GLY A 97 19.42 14.69 36.60
N THR A 98 19.64 15.81 35.90
CA THR A 98 19.63 17.16 36.50
C THR A 98 18.20 17.72 36.64
N THR A 99 17.34 17.45 35.66
CA THR A 99 15.93 17.84 35.62
C THR A 99 15.02 16.63 35.78
N ASP A 100 13.94 16.77 36.56
CA ASP A 100 12.89 15.76 36.67
C ASP A 100 11.96 15.87 35.44
N GLY A 101 11.88 14.79 34.67
CA GLY A 101 11.39 14.84 33.28
C GLY A 101 12.47 15.35 32.32
N TYR A 102 13.34 14.44 31.86
CA TYR A 102 14.40 14.79 30.91
C TYR A 102 13.89 14.76 29.47
N VAL A 103 13.62 15.94 28.90
CA VAL A 103 13.15 16.09 27.52
C VAL A 103 14.33 16.27 26.57
N VAL A 104 14.46 15.36 25.59
CA VAL A 104 15.53 15.40 24.58
C VAL A 104 15.17 16.35 23.43
N LEU A 105 13.93 16.24 22.95
CA LEU A 105 13.42 17.02 21.82
C LEU A 105 11.91 17.21 21.99
N GLU A 106 11.45 18.41 21.66
CA GLU A 106 10.04 18.74 21.55
C GLU A 106 9.74 19.10 20.09
N ILE A 107 8.60 18.63 19.60
CA ILE A 107 8.09 18.94 18.27
C ILE A 107 6.78 19.71 18.45
N ASP A 108 6.76 20.98 18.06
CA ASP A 108 5.57 21.81 18.02
C ASP A 108 5.11 21.99 16.56
N PHE A 109 3.94 21.45 16.24
CA PHE A 109 3.34 21.57 14.91
C PHE A 109 2.68 22.94 14.67
N GLY A 110 2.58 23.80 15.69
CA GLY A 110 2.01 25.16 15.62
C GLY A 110 0.50 25.22 15.38
N ALA A 111 -0.13 24.10 15.03
CA ALA A 111 -1.56 23.93 14.87
C ALA A 111 -1.96 22.47 15.17
N PRO A 112 -3.24 22.20 15.50
CA PRO A 112 -3.73 20.84 15.67
C PRO A 112 -3.47 20.00 14.41
N THR A 113 -2.61 18.99 14.55
CA THR A 113 -2.18 18.11 13.46
C THR A 113 -2.47 16.67 13.86
N GLU A 114 -3.08 15.89 12.97
CA GLU A 114 -3.40 14.49 13.23
C GLU A 114 -2.14 13.63 13.01
N VAL A 115 -1.68 12.98 14.08
CA VAL A 115 -0.54 12.05 14.04
C VAL A 115 -1.07 10.65 14.30
N ALA A 116 -1.07 9.82 13.26
CA ALA A 116 -1.57 8.45 13.35
C ALA A 116 -0.61 7.51 14.10
N MET A 117 0.69 7.78 14.02
CA MET A 117 1.75 6.93 14.56
C MET A 117 3.02 7.77 14.74
N PHE A 118 3.76 7.47 15.81
CA PHE A 118 5.13 7.93 16.02
C PHE A 118 5.98 6.70 16.34
N ASP A 119 7.14 6.59 15.70
CA ASP A 119 8.08 5.50 15.92
C ASP A 119 9.49 6.05 16.07
N LEU A 120 10.26 5.45 16.97
CA LEU A 120 11.65 5.77 17.22
C LEU A 120 12.49 4.60 16.71
N VAL A 121 12.98 4.76 15.49
CA VAL A 121 13.91 3.80 14.88
C VAL A 121 15.33 4.28 15.14
N ASP A 122 16.26 3.36 15.36
CA ASP A 122 17.69 3.64 15.44
C ASP A 122 18.12 4.64 16.52
N PHE A 123 17.43 4.63 17.66
CA PHE A 123 17.75 5.48 18.80
C PHE A 123 18.89 4.89 19.65
N VAL A 124 19.95 5.67 19.83
CA VAL A 124 21.07 5.34 20.72
C VAL A 124 21.36 6.53 21.62
N VAL A 125 21.54 6.26 22.92
CA VAL A 125 22.03 7.25 23.89
C VAL A 125 23.46 6.89 24.26
N THR A 126 24.39 7.80 24.02
CA THR A 126 25.79 7.65 24.42
C THR A 126 26.20 8.78 25.36
N THR A 127 27.22 8.55 26.17
CA THR A 127 27.88 9.63 26.91
C THR A 127 28.54 10.59 25.92
N GLY A 128 28.39 11.90 26.12
CA GLY A 128 29.01 12.92 25.28
C GLY A 128 30.51 12.70 25.14
N SER A 129 31.04 12.85 23.92
CA SER A 129 32.47 12.70 23.69
C SER A 129 33.19 13.86 24.37
N GLY A 130 33.80 13.58 25.52
CA GLY A 130 34.66 14.54 26.18
C GLY A 130 35.84 14.90 25.28
N GLY A 131 35.73 16.02 24.56
CA GLY A 131 36.82 16.64 23.82
C GLY A 131 36.90 16.27 22.34
N GLY A 132 36.68 17.28 21.50
CA GLY A 132 37.27 17.47 20.17
C GLY A 132 37.66 16.22 19.37
N GLY A 133 36.72 15.64 18.67
CA GLY A 133 36.98 14.67 17.63
C GLY A 133 35.66 14.11 17.15
N GLY A 134 35.23 14.50 15.95
CA GLY A 134 34.07 13.95 15.25
C GLY A 134 34.30 12.49 14.88
N GLY A 135 34.38 11.64 15.89
CA GLY A 135 34.31 10.20 15.72
C GLY A 135 32.90 9.88 15.27
N GLU A 136 32.80 9.35 14.05
CA GLU A 136 31.58 8.79 13.51
C GLU A 136 31.00 7.82 14.56
N LEU A 137 29.73 8.02 14.91
CA LEU A 137 29.01 7.06 15.75
C LEU A 137 29.16 5.68 15.11
N PRO A 138 29.35 4.60 15.90
CA PRO A 138 29.38 3.26 15.32
C PRO A 138 28.14 3.08 14.44
N PRO A 139 28.30 2.56 13.21
CA PRO A 139 27.20 2.45 12.28
C PRO A 139 26.09 1.64 12.94
N LEU A 140 24.88 2.16 12.84
CA LEU A 140 23.69 1.46 13.29
C LEU A 140 23.66 0.08 12.60
N PRO A 141 23.23 -0.97 13.31
CA PRO A 141 23.01 -2.26 12.66
C PRO A 141 22.05 -2.04 11.50
N ASP A 142 22.40 -2.52 10.30
CA ASP A 142 21.56 -2.35 9.11
C ASP A 142 20.12 -2.70 9.48
N PRO A 143 19.14 -1.82 9.17
CA PRO A 143 17.74 -2.12 9.41
C PRO A 143 17.38 -3.27 8.47
N VAL A 144 17.54 -4.50 8.95
CA VAL A 144 16.91 -5.65 8.33
C VAL A 144 15.42 -5.31 8.37
N PRO A 145 14.78 -5.05 7.23
CA PRO A 145 13.37 -4.67 7.24
C PRO A 145 12.63 -5.73 8.04
N PRO A 146 11.69 -5.35 8.92
CA PRO A 146 10.87 -6.34 9.60
C PRO A 146 10.29 -7.24 8.51
N GLN A 147 10.72 -8.51 8.50
CA GLN A 147 10.17 -9.50 7.60
C GLN A 147 8.73 -9.68 8.05
N TYR A 148 7.83 -8.87 7.49
CA TYR A 148 6.41 -9.05 7.65
C TYR A 148 6.09 -10.51 7.32
N PRO A 149 5.18 -11.17 8.04
CA PRO A 149 5.01 -12.63 8.03
C PRO A 149 4.46 -13.20 6.72
N TRP A 150 4.43 -12.42 5.64
CA TRP A 150 4.05 -12.90 4.32
C TRP A 150 5.30 -13.33 3.56
N LYS A 151 5.63 -14.61 3.68
CA LYS A 151 6.40 -15.30 2.65
C LYS A 151 5.50 -15.37 1.40
N PRO A 152 5.93 -14.87 0.23
CA PRO A 152 5.17 -15.05 -1.00
C PRO A 152 4.93 -16.54 -1.21
N ILE A 153 3.68 -16.93 -1.47
CA ILE A 153 3.36 -18.31 -1.85
C ILE A 153 4.00 -18.52 -3.23
N GLU A 154 5.14 -19.19 -3.26
CA GLU A 154 5.88 -19.46 -4.50
C GLU A 154 5.28 -20.65 -5.25
N ARG A 155 4.48 -21.49 -4.56
CA ARG A 155 3.90 -22.72 -5.11
C ARG A 155 2.48 -22.94 -4.63
N TYR A 156 1.60 -23.31 -5.56
CA TYR A 156 0.18 -23.57 -5.33
C TYR A 156 -0.09 -24.67 -4.28
N GLU A 157 0.85 -25.60 -4.12
CA GLU A 157 0.78 -26.73 -3.18
C GLU A 157 0.86 -26.29 -1.71
N GLU A 158 1.28 -25.06 -1.41
CA GLU A 158 1.39 -24.54 -0.04
C GLU A 158 0.04 -24.10 0.57
N VAL A 159 -1.05 -24.05 -0.23
CA VAL A 159 -2.36 -23.48 0.17
C VAL A 159 -3.46 -24.54 0.30
N VAL A 160 -3.25 -25.76 -0.20
CA VAL A 160 -4.28 -26.80 -0.22
C VAL A 160 -3.77 -28.03 0.54
N PRO A 161 -4.47 -28.51 1.58
CA PRO A 161 -4.07 -29.72 2.31
C PRO A 161 -4.19 -30.99 1.46
#